data_AF-A0A5D2AL04-F1
#
_entry.id   AF-A0A5D2AL04-F1
#
_cell.length_a   1.000
_cell.length_b   1.000
_cell.length_c   1.000
_cell.angle_alpha   90.00
_cell.angle_beta   90.00
_cell.angle_gamma   90.00
#
_symmetry.space_group_name_H-M   'P 1'
#
loop_
_entity.id
_entity.type
_entity.pdbx_description
1 polymer ?
#
loop_
_entity_poly.entity_id
_entity_poly.type
_entity_poly.pdbx_seq_one_letter_code
_entity_poly.pdbx_strand_id
1 'polypeptide(L)'
;MQRAHNQTGVWFAIITLQPESVTGLLPLLRVIAITPPQRRLGILLAFHLFFSIFCLHQASESPTFPFQGKGTGSFGKRRNKTHTLCVRCGRRSFHLQKSRCSACAFPAARKRTYNWSVKAIRRKTTGTGKMRYLRHVPRRFKTGFREGTEAAPRKKVVAASA
;
A
#
# COMPACT_ATOMS: atom_id res chain seq x y z
N MET A 1 2.58 1.39 -26.69
CA MET A 1 1.89 1.13 -27.97
C MET A 1 2.09 -0.35 -28.23
N GLN A 2 1.13 -1.27 -28.30
CA GLN A 2 -0.34 -1.36 -28.30
C GLN A 2 -0.67 -2.70 -27.56
N ARG A 3 -1.71 -2.79 -26.72
CA ARG A 3 -3.02 -3.47 -26.96
C ARG A 3 -2.94 -4.79 -27.74
N ALA A 4 -3.73 -5.83 -27.53
CA ALA A 4 -4.66 -6.31 -26.50
C ALA A 4 -5.32 -7.58 -27.11
N HIS A 5 -6.01 -8.37 -26.29
CA HIS A 5 -7.13 -9.28 -26.63
C HIS A 5 -6.89 -10.48 -27.57
N ASN A 6 -7.12 -11.68 -27.03
CA ASN A 6 -7.87 -12.72 -27.74
C ASN A 6 -8.87 -13.35 -26.74
N GLN A 7 -10.15 -13.10 -27.00
CA GLN A 7 -11.29 -13.87 -26.54
C GLN A 7 -11.71 -14.82 -27.66
N THR A 8 -11.81 -16.12 -27.37
CA THR A 8 -12.74 -17.09 -27.95
C THR A 8 -12.96 -18.14 -26.84
N GLY A 9 -14.15 -18.50 -26.35
CA GLY A 9 -15.47 -18.47 -26.93
C GLY A 9 -15.90 -19.90 -27.20
N VAL A 10 -16.53 -20.58 -26.24
CA VAL A 10 -17.47 -21.67 -26.53
C VAL A 10 -18.57 -21.67 -25.47
N TRP A 11 -19.73 -21.24 -25.93
CA TRP A 11 -21.03 -21.40 -25.31
C TRP A 11 -21.45 -22.88 -25.42
N PHE A 12 -21.81 -23.51 -24.30
CA PHE A 12 -22.72 -24.66 -24.26
C PHE A 12 -23.75 -24.32 -23.17
N ALA A 13 -24.90 -23.78 -23.57
CA ALA A 13 -26.12 -24.51 -23.92
C ALA A 13 -26.92 -24.94 -22.67
N ILE A 14 -27.86 -24.06 -22.33
CA ILE A 14 -29.06 -24.32 -21.53
C ILE A 14 -30.11 -24.98 -22.45
N ILE A 15 -30.89 -25.95 -21.94
CA ILE A 15 -32.31 -26.28 -22.23
C ILE A 15 -32.60 -27.63 -21.53
N THR A 16 -33.16 -27.62 -20.31
CA THR A 16 -34.59 -27.77 -19.96
C THR A 16 -35.22 -29.12 -20.31
N LEU A 17 -35.53 -29.91 -19.28
CA LEU A 17 -36.72 -30.77 -19.22
C LEU A 17 -37.20 -30.85 -17.77
N GLN A 18 -38.52 -30.84 -17.63
CA GLN A 18 -39.31 -30.35 -16.50
C GLN A 18 -39.90 -31.53 -15.67
N PRO A 19 -40.85 -31.33 -14.75
CA PRO A 19 -40.92 -31.89 -13.40
C PRO A 19 -41.83 -33.14 -13.31
N GLU A 20 -42.02 -33.67 -12.09
CA GLU A 20 -43.21 -34.39 -11.55
C GLU A 20 -42.79 -35.55 -10.62
N SER A 21 -43.48 -35.65 -9.47
CA SER A 21 -43.49 -36.76 -8.49
C SER A 21 -42.20 -36.90 -7.60
N VAL A 22 -42.21 -36.95 -6.26
CA VAL A 22 -43.19 -37.37 -5.27
C VAL A 22 -42.88 -36.66 -3.92
N THR A 23 -43.96 -36.26 -3.25
CA THR A 23 -44.17 -35.95 -1.81
C THR A 23 -43.20 -36.65 -0.84
N GLY A 24 -42.69 -36.03 0.23
CA GLY A 24 -43.41 -35.28 1.26
C GLY A 24 -43.35 -36.05 2.58
N LEU A 25 -42.64 -35.53 3.59
CA LEU A 25 -42.87 -35.80 5.01
C LEU A 25 -42.19 -34.69 5.85
N LEU A 26 -43.06 -33.94 6.51
CA LEU A 26 -42.96 -32.78 7.42
C LEU A 26 -41.93 -32.89 8.58
N PRO A 27 -41.79 -31.89 9.51
CA PRO A 27 -42.36 -30.52 9.58
C PRO A 27 -41.39 -29.38 9.98
N LEU A 28 -41.91 -28.18 9.78
CA LEU A 28 -41.54 -26.86 10.30
C LEU A 28 -41.16 -26.80 11.79
N LEU A 29 -39.96 -26.28 12.09
CA LEU A 29 -39.65 -25.73 13.41
C LEU A 29 -40.17 -24.30 13.50
N ARG A 30 -41.05 -24.14 14.49
CA ARG A 30 -41.83 -22.96 14.82
C ARG A 30 -40.95 -21.73 15.09
N VAL A 31 -41.32 -20.65 14.41
CA VAL A 31 -41.10 -19.27 14.85
C VAL A 31 -41.80 -19.09 16.19
N ILE A 32 -41.03 -18.98 17.28
CA ILE A 32 -41.57 -18.55 18.57
C ILE A 32 -41.57 -17.02 18.55
N ALA A 33 -42.74 -16.46 18.29
CA ALA A 33 -43.05 -15.07 18.60
C ALA A 33 -43.16 -14.93 20.13
N ILE A 34 -42.27 -14.16 20.73
CA ILE A 34 -42.39 -13.75 22.13
C ILE A 34 -43.28 -12.50 22.16
N THR A 35 -44.45 -12.65 22.78
CA THR A 35 -45.37 -11.57 23.12
C THR A 35 -44.77 -10.67 24.21
N PRO A 36 -45.00 -9.35 24.19
CA PRO A 36 -44.63 -8.47 25.30
C PRO A 36 -45.73 -8.50 26.39
N PRO A 37 -45.44 -8.94 27.63
CA PRO A 37 -46.33 -8.69 28.75
C PRO A 37 -46.17 -7.25 29.25
N GLN A 38 -47.25 -6.50 29.14
CA GLN A 38 -47.50 -5.25 29.86
C GLN A 38 -47.69 -5.50 31.37
N ARG A 39 -47.52 -4.40 32.12
CA ARG A 39 -47.85 -4.14 33.55
C ARG A 39 -46.76 -4.56 34.55
N ARG A 40 -46.02 -3.61 35.14
CA ARG A 40 -46.42 -2.59 36.16
C ARG A 40 -46.91 -3.27 37.44
N LEU A 41 -46.07 -3.32 38.48
CA LEU A 41 -46.43 -2.99 39.88
C LEU A 41 -45.22 -3.23 40.83
N GLY A 42 -44.77 -2.14 41.46
CA GLY A 42 -44.18 -2.07 42.81
C GLY A 42 -43.05 -3.03 43.19
N ILE A 43 -41.80 -2.57 43.07
CA ILE A 43 -40.66 -3.17 43.78
C ILE A 43 -40.77 -2.79 45.26
N LEU A 44 -41.08 -3.76 46.11
CA LEU A 44 -41.01 -3.62 47.56
C LEU A 44 -39.55 -3.38 47.99
N LEU A 45 -39.33 -2.31 48.76
CA LEU A 45 -38.05 -1.85 49.35
C LEU A 45 -37.40 -2.84 50.36
N ALA A 46 -37.77 -4.12 50.33
CA ALA A 46 -37.22 -5.15 51.21
C ALA A 46 -36.29 -6.16 50.50
N PHE A 47 -36.28 -6.21 49.16
CA PHE A 47 -35.41 -7.15 48.41
C PHE A 47 -33.98 -6.65 48.15
N HIS A 48 -33.70 -5.36 48.37
CA HIS A 48 -32.37 -4.77 48.17
C HIS A 48 -31.35 -5.08 49.28
N LEU A 49 -31.83 -5.46 50.48
CA LEU A 49 -30.96 -5.74 51.62
C LEU A 49 -30.40 -7.18 51.62
N PHE A 50 -31.10 -8.14 51.01
CA PHE A 50 -30.59 -9.52 50.92
C PHE A 50 -29.62 -9.75 49.75
N PHE A 51 -29.72 -8.98 48.66
CA PHE A 51 -28.78 -9.09 47.53
C PHE A 51 -27.42 -8.41 47.81
N SER A 52 -27.32 -7.60 48.86
CA SER A 52 -26.10 -6.85 49.19
C SER A 52 -25.11 -7.62 50.09
N ILE A 53 -25.53 -8.72 50.74
CA ILE A 53 -24.66 -9.49 51.66
C ILE A 53 -24.06 -10.74 50.98
N PHE A 54 -24.71 -11.30 49.95
CA PHE A 54 -24.22 -12.52 49.27
C PHE A 54 -23.59 -12.29 47.89
N CYS A 55 -23.58 -11.06 47.37
CA CYS A 55 -22.78 -10.71 46.20
C CYS A 55 -21.43 -10.12 46.65
N LEU A 56 -20.59 -10.97 47.23
CA LEU A 56 -19.15 -10.74 47.33
C LEU A 56 -18.61 -10.61 45.90
N HIS A 57 -18.47 -9.37 45.45
CA HIS A 57 -17.50 -8.91 44.46
C HIS A 57 -17.20 -9.91 43.34
N GLN A 58 -18.21 -10.29 42.56
CA GLN A 58 -17.95 -10.75 41.20
C GLN A 58 -17.86 -9.50 40.33
N ALA A 59 -16.74 -8.78 40.51
CA ALA A 59 -16.26 -7.87 39.50
C ALA A 59 -16.30 -8.67 38.20
N SER A 60 -17.13 -8.23 37.26
CA SER A 60 -16.99 -8.59 35.87
C SER A 60 -15.64 -8.02 35.41
N GLU A 61 -14.56 -8.70 35.76
CA GLU A 61 -13.34 -8.68 34.99
C GLU A 61 -13.72 -9.27 33.64
N SER A 62 -14.21 -8.42 32.75
CA SER A 62 -14.12 -8.67 31.32
C SER A 62 -12.70 -9.19 31.08
N PRO A 63 -12.50 -10.39 30.52
CA PRO A 63 -11.17 -10.86 30.22
C PRO A 63 -10.62 -9.86 29.22
N THR A 64 -9.75 -8.96 29.68
CA THR A 64 -8.86 -8.24 28.78
C THR A 64 -8.01 -9.35 28.18
N PHE A 65 -8.49 -9.94 27.08
CA PHE A 65 -7.73 -10.91 26.32
C PHE A 65 -6.35 -10.29 26.18
N PRO A 66 -5.28 -10.91 26.72
CA PRO A 66 -3.94 -10.44 26.48
C PRO A 66 -3.63 -10.87 25.04
N PHE A 67 -4.29 -10.23 24.07
CA PHE A 67 -3.79 -10.11 22.71
C PHE A 67 -2.59 -9.14 22.72
N GLN A 68 -1.72 -9.32 23.72
CA GLN A 68 -0.45 -8.67 23.94
C GLN A 68 0.62 -9.56 23.30
N GLY A 69 0.39 -9.91 22.03
CA GLY A 69 1.38 -10.58 21.21
C GLY A 69 2.22 -9.56 20.46
N LYS A 70 3.55 -9.70 20.50
CA LYS A 70 4.50 -8.90 19.70
C LYS A 70 4.25 -9.00 18.18
N GLY A 71 3.54 -10.05 17.74
CA GLY A 71 3.23 -10.36 16.34
C GLY A 71 1.88 -9.81 15.88
N THR A 72 0.93 -10.70 15.59
CA THR A 72 -0.29 -10.45 14.80
C THR A 72 -1.09 -9.21 15.23
N GLY A 73 -1.33 -9.03 16.53
CA GLY A 73 -2.06 -7.85 17.03
C GLY A 73 -1.33 -6.52 16.90
N SER A 74 0.01 -6.54 16.87
CA SER A 74 0.80 -5.33 16.67
C SER A 74 0.79 -4.88 15.20
N PHE A 75 0.69 -5.81 14.23
CA PHE A 75 0.65 -5.49 12.81
C PHE A 75 -0.63 -4.76 12.40
N GLY A 76 -1.79 -5.16 12.92
CA GLY A 76 -3.08 -4.51 12.64
C GLY A 76 -3.11 -3.02 13.02
N LYS A 77 -2.31 -2.62 14.01
CA LYS A 77 -2.25 -1.23 14.52
C LYS A 77 -1.33 -0.29 13.72
N ARG A 78 -0.64 -0.77 12.67
CA ARG A 78 0.38 0.00 11.90
C ARG A 78 -0.20 0.99 10.88
N ARG A 79 -1.11 1.87 11.31
CA ARG A 79 -1.71 2.92 10.46
C ARG A 79 -0.82 4.16 10.30
N ASN A 80 -0.06 4.53 11.33
CA ASN A 80 0.77 5.73 11.31
C ASN A 80 2.05 5.50 10.48
N LYS A 81 2.43 6.49 9.66
CA LYS A 81 3.60 6.38 8.77
C LYS A 81 4.75 7.20 9.31
N THR A 82 5.90 6.56 9.50
CA THR A 82 7.14 7.24 9.91
C THR A 82 7.94 7.76 8.72
N HIS A 83 7.88 7.06 7.57
CA HIS A 83 8.63 7.39 6.37
C HIS A 83 7.75 7.68 5.14
N THR A 84 8.01 8.80 4.48
CA THR A 84 7.42 9.21 3.19
C THR A 84 8.47 9.35 2.09
N LEU A 85 8.01 9.61 0.87
CA LEU A 85 8.88 9.88 -0.28
C LEU A 85 9.70 11.15 -0.06
N CYS A 86 11.01 11.06 -0.29
CA CYS A 86 11.91 12.22 -0.22
C CYS A 86 11.98 12.92 -1.57
N VAL A 87 11.80 14.24 -1.58
CA VAL A 87 11.86 15.10 -2.78
C VAL A 87 13.21 14.97 -3.52
N ARG A 88 14.33 14.96 -2.79
CA ARG A 88 15.67 14.93 -3.39
C ARG A 88 16.02 13.60 -4.07
N CYS A 89 15.66 12.46 -3.45
CA CYS A 89 16.13 11.14 -3.89
C CYS A 89 15.03 10.19 -4.38
N GLY A 90 13.76 10.56 -4.28
CA GLY A 90 12.62 9.74 -4.72
C GLY A 90 12.41 8.45 -3.92
N ARG A 91 13.12 8.26 -2.80
CA ARG A 91 13.01 7.06 -1.96
C ARG A 91 12.06 7.31 -0.78
N ARG A 92 11.32 6.27 -0.37
CA ARG A 92 10.52 6.29 0.88
C ARG A 92 11.44 6.19 2.09
N SER A 93 12.09 7.30 2.43
CA SER A 93 13.13 7.35 3.46
C SER A 93 13.11 8.66 4.23
N PHE A 94 12.20 9.58 3.91
CA PHE A 94 12.04 10.83 4.64
C PHE A 94 11.28 10.58 5.94
N HIS A 95 11.93 10.78 7.08
CA HIS A 95 11.28 10.62 8.39
C HIS A 95 10.48 11.87 8.72
N LEU A 96 9.16 11.75 8.94
CA LEU A 96 8.27 12.92 9.12
C LEU A 96 8.60 13.70 10.39
N GLN A 97 8.59 13.03 11.55
CA GLN A 97 8.81 13.72 12.83
C GLN A 97 10.21 14.34 12.96
N LYS A 98 11.24 13.67 12.43
CA LYS A 98 12.64 14.13 12.50
C LYS A 98 13.04 15.03 11.32
N SER A 99 12.12 15.26 10.38
CA SER A 99 12.32 16.03 9.14
C SER A 99 13.64 15.71 8.43
N ARG A 100 14.04 14.43 8.38
CA ARG A 100 15.35 14.02 7.85
C ARG A 100 15.28 12.74 7.04
N CYS A 101 15.92 12.73 5.87
CA CYS A 101 15.99 11.56 5.00
C CYS A 101 17.13 10.60 5.40
N SER A 102 16.81 9.33 5.67
CA SER A 102 17.81 8.31 5.97
C SER A 102 18.67 7.91 4.76
N ALA A 103 18.22 8.17 3.53
CA ALA A 103 18.98 7.80 2.33
C ALA A 103 19.97 8.89 1.87
N CYS A 104 19.54 10.15 1.86
CA CYS A 104 20.29 11.28 1.30
C CYS A 104 20.57 12.42 2.29
N ALA A 105 20.07 12.33 3.54
CA ALA A 105 20.14 13.36 4.59
C ALA A 105 19.50 14.72 4.26
N PHE A 106 18.60 14.82 3.28
CA PHE A 106 17.73 16.00 3.13
C PHE A 106 17.10 16.36 4.48
N PRO A 107 17.16 17.61 4.96
CA PRO A 107 17.50 18.87 4.27
C PRO A 107 18.99 19.24 4.14
N ALA A 108 19.92 18.51 4.74
CA ALA A 108 21.34 18.87 4.75
C ALA A 108 21.90 19.14 3.33
N ALA A 109 22.80 20.11 3.19
CA ALA A 109 23.37 20.49 1.89
C ALA A 109 24.13 19.32 1.23
N ARG A 110 24.98 18.64 2.01
CA ARG A 110 25.75 17.48 1.54
C ARG A 110 24.90 16.22 1.50
N LYS A 111 25.07 15.42 0.44
CA LYS A 111 24.43 14.10 0.33
C LYS A 111 25.11 13.11 1.29
N ARG A 112 24.30 12.31 1.99
CA ARG A 112 24.79 11.23 2.87
C ARG A 112 25.44 10.07 2.09
N THR A 113 26.69 9.78 2.42
CA THR A 113 27.47 8.62 1.93
C THR A 113 28.31 8.05 3.07
N TYR A 114 28.49 6.73 3.09
CA TYR A 114 29.40 6.07 4.02
C TYR A 114 30.23 5.03 3.28
N ASN A 115 31.52 5.00 3.57
CA ASN A 115 32.50 4.15 2.90
C ASN A 115 32.28 2.66 3.20
N TRP A 116 31.74 2.33 4.38
CA TRP A 116 31.36 0.95 4.73
C TRP A 116 30.23 0.39 3.84
N SER A 117 29.51 1.23 3.08
CA SER A 117 28.41 0.79 2.22
C SER A 117 28.73 0.99 0.73
N VAL A 118 29.71 0.23 0.21
CA VAL A 118 30.19 0.30 -1.18
C VAL A 118 29.04 0.12 -2.19
N LYS A 119 28.16 -0.87 -1.97
CA LYS A 119 26.99 -1.13 -2.84
C LYS A 119 26.01 0.05 -2.88
N ALA A 120 25.83 0.74 -1.75
CA ALA A 120 24.96 1.91 -1.70
C ALA A 120 25.57 3.11 -2.43
N ILE A 121 26.89 3.27 -2.39
CA ILE A 121 27.62 4.28 -3.18
C ILE A 121 27.44 3.99 -4.67
N ARG A 122 27.69 2.76 -5.13
CA ARG A 122 27.54 2.36 -6.55
C ARG A 122 26.15 2.65 -7.13
N ARG A 123 25.09 2.44 -6.35
CA ARG A 123 23.70 2.70 -6.78
C ARG A 123 23.35 4.19 -6.93
N LYS A 124 24.18 5.10 -6.40
CA LYS A 124 23.91 6.55 -6.34
C LYS A 124 24.97 7.39 -7.05
N THR A 125 26.08 6.78 -7.44
CA THR A 125 27.22 7.48 -8.03
C THR A 125 26.87 8.04 -9.41
N THR A 126 27.67 9.01 -9.85
CA THR A 126 27.63 9.59 -11.20
C THR A 126 27.73 8.48 -12.25
N GLY A 127 26.92 8.52 -13.30
CA GLY A 127 26.82 7.41 -14.28
C GLY A 127 25.44 6.75 -14.31
N THR A 128 24.78 6.65 -13.16
CA THR A 128 23.53 5.89 -13.01
C THR A 128 22.27 6.60 -13.56
N GLY A 129 22.32 7.93 -13.69
CA GLY A 129 21.18 8.75 -14.08
C GLY A 129 21.16 9.15 -15.56
N LYS A 130 20.27 10.09 -15.91
CA LYS A 130 20.10 10.59 -17.28
C LYS A 130 21.36 11.29 -17.84
N MET A 131 22.23 11.83 -16.97
CA MET A 131 23.49 12.50 -17.36
C MET A 131 23.33 13.51 -18.50
N ARG A 132 22.25 14.32 -18.50
CA ARG A 132 21.91 15.24 -19.60
C ARG A 132 23.07 16.14 -19.99
N TYR A 133 23.73 16.76 -19.02
CA TYR A 133 24.89 17.63 -19.27
C TYR A 133 26.15 16.82 -19.60
N LEU A 134 26.54 15.91 -18.68
CA LEU A 134 27.81 15.16 -18.79
C LEU A 134 27.90 14.28 -20.04
N ARG A 135 26.80 13.85 -20.67
CA ARG A 135 26.85 13.11 -21.94
C ARG A 135 27.37 13.96 -23.10
N HIS A 136 27.06 15.26 -23.11
CA HIS A 136 27.47 16.16 -24.19
C HIS A 136 28.85 16.77 -23.95
N VAL A 137 29.31 16.85 -22.70
CA VAL A 137 30.59 17.48 -22.33
C VAL A 137 31.79 16.85 -23.05
N PRO A 138 31.99 15.51 -23.10
CA PRO A 138 33.12 14.91 -23.81
C PRO A 138 33.14 15.26 -25.30
N ARG A 139 31.98 15.38 -25.95
CA ARG A 139 31.88 15.80 -27.36
C ARG A 139 32.34 17.25 -27.52
N ARG A 140 31.87 18.15 -26.65
CA ARG A 140 32.29 19.57 -26.64
C ARG A 140 33.77 19.73 -26.35
N PHE A 141 34.33 18.90 -25.46
CA PHE A 141 35.74 18.91 -25.11
C PHE A 141 36.62 18.58 -26.32
N LYS A 142 36.23 17.56 -27.11
CA LYS A 142 36.93 17.19 -28.36
C LYS A 142 36.93 18.30 -29.40
N THR A 143 35.92 19.15 -29.40
CA THR A 143 35.81 20.30 -30.31
C THR A 143 36.31 21.61 -29.69
N GLY A 144 36.97 21.57 -28.53
CA GLY A 144 37.51 22.75 -27.87
C GLY A 144 36.46 23.77 -27.40
N PHE A 145 35.27 23.30 -27.04
CA PHE A 145 34.13 24.14 -26.61
C PHE A 145 33.71 25.23 -27.61
N ARG A 146 33.99 25.07 -28.90
CA ARG A 146 33.52 26.00 -29.96
C ARG A 146 32.02 26.30 -29.86
N GLU A 147 31.67 27.58 -30.00
CA GLU A 147 30.29 28.10 -29.97
C GLU A 147 30.06 29.02 -31.19
N GLY A 148 28.80 29.20 -31.59
CA GLY A 148 28.42 30.20 -32.60
C GLY A 148 28.85 29.94 -34.05
N THR A 149 29.51 28.81 -34.35
CA THR A 149 29.93 28.46 -35.72
C THR A 149 29.00 27.40 -36.33
N GLU A 150 28.51 27.64 -37.53
CA GLU A 150 27.75 26.65 -38.30
C GLU A 150 28.69 25.72 -39.09
N ALA A 151 28.19 24.51 -39.40
CA ALA A 151 28.93 23.59 -40.26
C ALA A 151 28.88 24.08 -41.70
N ALA A 152 30.03 24.08 -42.38
CA ALA A 152 30.07 24.45 -43.79
C ALA A 152 29.16 23.51 -44.62
N PRO A 153 28.38 24.05 -45.56
CA PRO A 153 27.51 23.23 -46.41
C PRO A 153 28.35 22.29 -47.29
N ARG A 154 27.89 21.05 -47.45
CA ARG A 154 28.60 20.04 -48.24
C ARG A 154 28.44 20.35 -49.74
N LYS A 155 29.55 20.62 -50.45
CA LYS A 155 29.53 20.77 -51.92
C LYS A 155 29.32 19.40 -52.58
N LYS A 156 28.35 19.27 -53.49
CA LYS A 156 28.21 18.08 -54.34
C LYS A 156 29.42 18.03 -55.28
N VAL A 157 30.25 17.00 -55.14
CA VAL A 157 31.29 16.70 -56.13
C VAL A 157 30.60 16.02 -57.30
N VAL A 158 30.64 16.63 -58.49
CA VAL A 158 30.16 15.98 -59.72
C VAL A 158 31.11 14.82 -59.99
N ALA A 159 30.57 13.61 -60.12
CA ALA A 159 31.38 12.45 -60.49
C ALA A 159 32.05 12.76 -61.84
N ALA A 160 33.38 12.64 -61.91
CA ALA A 160 34.10 12.78 -63.15
C ALA A 160 33.65 11.65 -64.09
N SER A 161 32.98 12.02 -65.19
CA SER A 161 32.69 11.10 -66.29
C SER A 161 34.03 10.69 -66.90
N ALA A 162 34.33 9.39 -66.84
CA ALA A 162 35.49 8.78 -67.49
C ALA A 162 35.28 8.68 -69.00
#